data_AF-A0A2M7JX61-F1
#
_entry.id   AF-A0A2M7JX61-F1
#
_cell.length_a   1.000
_cell.length_b   1.000
_cell.length_c   1.000
_cell.angle_alpha   90.00
_cell.angle_beta   90.00
_cell.angle_gamma   90.00
#
_symmetry.space_group_name_H-M   'P 1'
#
loop_
_entity.id
_entity.type
_entity.pdbx_description
1 polymer ?
#
loop_
_entity_poly.entity_id
_entity_poly.type
_entity_poly.pdbx_seq_one_letter_code
_entity_poly.pdbx_strand_id
1 'polypeptide(L)'
;MGRERTRAWKYVYFCITGLIFLSFFSCAAIKEVSLRKEAQKYLLRGQKLLVQRNYDGALDEYQKVLSLSPQKPLEDEAFFNIGLVYVHFGNPKRDYEKSLNLFLKILNDYPESHLAEQAKIWVGVLLENQETIKKTEKLKEALKEMEKTKQMLKEPGRAKQPEARSEEPGEGREHIIRSQKLLAQGNYEGALGENQKILSLSDPRSPKDEALLNLGLIYAHFGNPQRDLGKSLEFFKRLIK
;
A
#
# COMPACT_ATOMS: atom_id res chain seq x y z
N MET A 1 -15.28 -64.30 54.26
CA MET A 1 -14.08 -63.41 54.17
C MET A 1 -13.78 -63.03 52.71
N GLY A 2 -14.55 -62.15 52.07
CA GLY A 2 -14.36 -61.85 50.63
C GLY A 2 -14.51 -60.38 50.21
N ARG A 3 -14.85 -59.47 51.13
CA ARG A 3 -15.25 -58.09 50.80
C ARG A 3 -14.07 -57.10 50.72
N GLU A 4 -12.93 -57.42 51.32
CA GLU A 4 -11.74 -56.54 51.33
C GLU A 4 -10.88 -56.68 50.07
N ARG A 5 -10.79 -57.88 49.50
CA ARG A 5 -9.96 -58.16 48.32
C ARG A 5 -10.43 -57.33 47.12
N THR A 6 -11.74 -57.21 46.91
CA THR A 6 -12.33 -56.41 45.82
C THR A 6 -12.08 -54.91 45.93
N ARG A 7 -11.80 -54.38 47.13
CA ARG A 7 -11.54 -52.95 47.34
C ARG A 7 -10.10 -52.60 46.95
N ALA A 8 -9.14 -53.46 47.30
CA ALA A 8 -7.74 -53.33 46.90
C ALA A 8 -7.55 -53.32 45.37
N TRP A 9 -8.24 -54.22 44.65
CA TRP A 9 -8.19 -54.27 43.18
C TRP A 9 -8.69 -52.99 42.51
N LYS A 10 -9.69 -52.30 43.08
CA LYS A 10 -10.18 -51.01 42.54
C LYS A 10 -9.09 -49.92 42.59
N TYR A 11 -8.30 -49.86 43.66
CA TYR A 11 -7.18 -48.93 43.76
C TYR A 11 -6.04 -49.28 42.78
N VAL A 12 -5.78 -50.57 42.57
CA VAL A 12 -4.80 -51.03 41.57
C VAL A 12 -5.23 -50.64 40.16
N TYR A 13 -6.49 -50.85 39.79
CA TYR A 13 -7.02 -50.41 38.49
C TYR A 13 -6.94 -48.89 38.32
N PHE A 14 -7.30 -48.11 39.34
CA PHE A 14 -7.20 -46.64 39.32
C PHE A 14 -5.76 -46.17 39.11
N CYS A 15 -4.78 -46.77 39.80
CA CYS A 15 -3.36 -46.46 39.63
C CYS A 15 -2.85 -46.84 38.23
N ILE A 16 -3.25 -47.99 37.70
CA ILE A 16 -2.86 -48.42 36.34
C ILE A 16 -3.44 -47.47 35.30
N THR A 17 -4.72 -47.08 35.41
CA THR A 17 -5.33 -46.09 34.49
C THR A 17 -4.68 -44.72 34.61
N GLY A 18 -4.29 -44.30 35.82
CA GLY A 18 -3.57 -43.04 36.04
C GLY A 18 -2.18 -43.04 35.42
N LEU A 19 -1.42 -44.14 35.57
CA LEU A 19 -0.09 -44.30 34.96
C LEU A 19 -0.15 -44.35 33.43
N ILE A 20 -1.17 -45.03 32.88
CA ILE A 20 -1.43 -45.06 31.44
C ILE A 20 -1.76 -43.65 30.93
N PHE A 21 -2.63 -42.92 31.62
CA PHE A 21 -2.99 -41.54 31.26
C PHE A 21 -1.78 -40.58 31.34
N LEU A 22 -0.96 -40.68 32.40
CA LEU A 22 0.29 -39.94 32.54
C LEU A 22 1.29 -40.25 31.42
N SER A 23 1.40 -41.52 31.02
CA SER A 23 2.27 -41.96 29.93
C SER A 23 1.83 -41.40 28.58
N PHE A 24 0.52 -41.45 28.27
CA PHE A 24 -0.03 -40.89 27.03
C PHE A 24 0.06 -39.36 26.96
N PHE A 25 -0.22 -38.66 28.07
CA PHE A 25 -0.15 -37.20 28.13
C PHE A 25 1.30 -36.70 28.03
N SER A 26 2.23 -37.41 28.67
CA SER A 26 3.67 -37.13 28.59
C SER A 26 4.20 -37.23 27.16
N CYS A 27 3.84 -38.28 26.42
CA CYS A 27 4.29 -38.47 25.03
C CYS A 27 3.78 -37.38 24.08
N ALA A 28 2.49 -36.99 24.22
CA ALA A 28 1.90 -35.91 23.43
C ALA A 28 2.57 -34.55 23.69
N ALA A 29 2.77 -34.20 24.97
CA ALA A 29 3.41 -32.95 25.36
C ALA A 29 4.88 -32.88 24.90
N ILE A 30 5.63 -33.98 24.96
CA ILE A 30 7.02 -34.03 24.47
C ILE A 30 7.07 -33.79 22.96
N LYS A 31 6.14 -34.39 22.20
CA LYS A 31 6.05 -34.18 20.75
C LYS A 31 5.71 -32.74 20.39
N GLU A 32 4.78 -32.12 21.10
CA GLU A 32 4.40 -30.70 20.91
C GLU A 32 5.57 -29.75 21.19
N VAL A 33 6.29 -29.95 22.29
CA VAL A 33 7.49 -29.15 22.61
C VAL A 33 8.58 -29.31 21.54
N SER A 34 8.76 -30.53 21.01
CA SER A 34 9.72 -30.78 19.93
C SER A 34 9.35 -30.03 18.66
N LEU A 35 8.08 -30.10 18.23
CA LEU A 35 7.58 -29.41 17.04
C LEU A 35 7.72 -27.89 17.18
N ARG A 36 7.40 -27.34 18.36
CA ARG A 36 7.53 -25.91 18.63
C ARG A 36 8.97 -25.42 18.55
N LYS A 37 9.93 -26.19 19.07
CA LYS A 37 11.37 -25.87 18.95
C LYS A 37 11.84 -25.91 17.51
N GLU A 38 11.37 -26.88 16.73
CA GLU A 38 11.70 -26.99 15.32
C GLU A 38 11.13 -25.82 14.50
N ALA A 39 9.87 -25.47 14.75
CA ALA A 39 9.22 -24.30 14.17
C ALA A 39 9.97 -22.99 14.48
N GLN A 40 10.41 -22.79 15.73
CA GLN A 40 11.24 -21.64 16.11
C GLN A 40 12.57 -21.59 15.34
N LYS A 41 13.21 -22.74 15.12
CA LYS A 41 14.45 -22.80 14.33
C LYS A 41 14.21 -22.38 12.89
N TYR A 42 13.10 -22.80 12.29
CA TYR A 42 12.71 -22.39 10.94
C TYR A 42 12.41 -20.88 10.87
N LEU A 43 11.71 -20.30 11.86
CA LEU A 43 11.49 -18.85 11.95
C LEU A 43 12.80 -18.07 11.97
N LEU A 44 13.72 -18.41 12.88
CA LEU A 44 15.01 -17.73 13.01
C LEU A 44 15.85 -17.83 11.74
N ARG A 45 15.82 -19.00 11.07
CA ARG A 45 16.54 -19.19 9.82
C ARG A 45 15.92 -18.36 8.69
N GLY A 46 14.60 -18.32 8.59
CA GLY A 46 13.89 -17.47 7.64
C GLY A 46 14.24 -16.00 7.82
N GLN A 47 14.27 -15.50 9.07
CA GLN A 47 14.65 -14.12 9.38
C GLN A 47 16.09 -13.81 8.93
N LYS A 48 17.02 -14.72 9.20
CA LYS A 48 18.42 -14.59 8.74
C LYS A 48 18.51 -14.55 7.21
N LEU A 49 17.75 -15.39 6.52
CA LEU A 49 17.72 -15.43 5.05
C LEU A 49 17.13 -14.14 4.46
N LEU A 50 16.09 -13.58 5.08
CA LEU A 50 15.52 -12.30 4.69
C LEU A 50 16.54 -11.17 4.82
N VAL A 51 17.31 -11.12 5.93
CA VAL A 51 18.42 -10.17 6.10
C VAL A 51 19.48 -10.34 5.00
N GLN A 52 19.75 -11.58 4.59
CA GLN A 52 20.65 -11.90 3.47
C GLN A 52 20.03 -11.64 2.09
N ARG A 53 18.80 -11.11 2.03
CA ARG A 53 18.01 -10.88 0.80
C ARG A 53 17.73 -12.16 0.01
N ASN A 54 17.87 -13.32 0.64
CA ASN A 54 17.44 -14.58 0.08
C ASN A 54 15.94 -14.76 0.37
N TYR A 55 15.12 -14.09 -0.44
CA TYR A 55 13.66 -14.05 -0.26
C TYR A 55 13.01 -15.41 -0.44
N ASP A 56 13.40 -16.16 -1.47
CA ASP A 56 12.86 -17.51 -1.73
C ASP A 56 13.21 -18.45 -0.58
N GLY A 57 14.47 -18.45 -0.12
CA GLY A 57 14.88 -19.26 1.03
C GLY A 57 14.18 -18.86 2.32
N ALA A 58 13.93 -17.56 2.53
CA ALA A 58 13.17 -17.10 3.70
C ALA A 58 11.73 -17.63 3.67
N LEU A 59 11.05 -17.55 2.51
CA LEU A 59 9.70 -18.09 2.32
C LEU A 59 9.65 -19.59 2.57
N ASP A 60 10.62 -20.35 2.05
CA ASP A 60 10.70 -21.80 2.24
C ASP A 60 10.79 -22.16 3.73
N GLU A 61 11.61 -21.44 4.50
CA GLU A 61 11.74 -21.70 5.93
C GLU A 61 10.47 -21.29 6.71
N TYR A 62 9.84 -20.15 6.39
CA TYR A 62 8.58 -19.77 7.03
C TYR A 62 7.42 -20.72 6.67
N GLN A 63 7.39 -21.26 5.46
CA GLN A 63 6.38 -22.24 5.07
C GLN A 63 6.52 -23.55 5.87
N LYS A 64 7.75 -23.93 6.25
CA LYS A 64 7.97 -25.08 7.14
C LYS A 64 7.36 -24.84 8.52
N VAL A 65 7.43 -23.62 9.05
CA VAL A 65 6.74 -23.24 10.30
C VAL A 65 5.26 -23.56 10.20
N LEU A 66 4.60 -23.09 9.14
CA LEU A 66 3.17 -23.34 8.92
C LEU A 66 2.84 -24.82 8.69
N SER A 67 3.77 -25.60 8.12
CA SER A 67 3.56 -27.04 7.88
C SER A 67 3.64 -27.91 9.14
N LEU A 68 4.34 -27.44 10.18
CA LEU A 68 4.47 -28.19 11.44
C LEU A 68 3.25 -28.05 12.36
N SER A 69 2.22 -27.30 11.93
CA SER A 69 1.03 -26.94 12.74
C SER A 69 1.34 -26.47 14.17
N PRO A 70 2.28 -25.52 14.40
CA PRO A 70 2.49 -24.96 15.72
C PRO A 70 1.35 -23.98 16.06
N GLN A 71 0.40 -24.42 16.89
CA GLN A 71 -0.61 -23.51 17.44
C GLN A 71 0.04 -22.27 18.09
N LYS A 72 -0.67 -21.14 18.04
CA LYS A 72 -0.28 -19.78 18.49
C LYS A 72 0.81 -19.77 19.58
N PRO A 73 1.91 -19.00 19.46
CA PRO A 73 2.09 -17.76 18.67
C PRO A 73 3.17 -17.82 17.55
N LEU A 74 3.41 -18.98 16.91
CA LEU A 74 4.42 -19.08 15.85
C LEU A 74 3.85 -18.97 14.42
N GLU A 75 2.58 -19.31 14.23
CA GLU A 75 1.90 -19.19 12.93
C GLU A 75 1.67 -17.73 12.52
N ASP A 76 1.23 -16.87 13.45
CA ASP A 76 1.09 -15.42 13.24
C ASP A 76 2.43 -14.77 12.92
N GLU A 77 3.50 -15.17 13.62
CA GLU A 77 4.85 -14.68 13.32
C GLU A 77 5.32 -15.13 11.93
N ALA A 78 5.02 -16.37 11.51
CA ALA A 78 5.33 -16.84 10.17
C ALA A 78 4.54 -16.07 9.11
N PHE A 79 3.22 -15.90 9.27
CA PHE A 79 2.40 -15.10 8.35
C PHE A 79 2.89 -13.67 8.25
N PHE A 80 3.25 -13.05 9.37
CA PHE A 80 3.76 -11.69 9.40
C PHE A 80 5.06 -11.58 8.61
N ASN A 81 6.01 -12.48 8.86
CA ASN A 81 7.29 -12.47 8.18
C ASN A 81 7.18 -12.80 6.69
N ILE A 82 6.27 -13.70 6.28
CA ILE A 82 5.97 -13.94 4.86
C ILE A 82 5.41 -12.66 4.22
N GLY A 83 4.52 -11.95 4.92
CA GLY A 83 4.03 -10.64 4.48
C GLY A 83 5.18 -9.64 4.26
N LEU A 84 6.10 -9.55 5.23
CA LEU A 84 7.30 -8.71 5.11
C LEU A 84 8.15 -9.06 3.89
N VAL A 85 8.33 -10.34 3.57
CA VAL A 85 9.04 -10.77 2.35
C VAL A 85 8.34 -10.26 1.09
N TYR A 86 7.00 -10.34 1.04
CA TYR A 86 6.21 -9.92 -0.11
C TYR A 86 6.11 -8.40 -0.28
N VAL A 87 6.28 -7.59 0.77
CA VAL A 87 6.36 -6.11 0.63
C VAL A 87 7.76 -5.60 0.41
N HIS A 88 8.78 -6.42 0.65
CA HIS A 88 10.16 -5.97 0.62
C HIS A 88 10.52 -5.41 -0.76
N PHE A 89 10.92 -4.13 -0.83
CA PHE A 89 11.20 -3.43 -2.09
C PHE A 89 12.27 -4.12 -2.95
N GLY A 90 13.27 -4.73 -2.30
CA GLY A 90 14.34 -5.48 -2.97
C GLY A 90 13.94 -6.86 -3.48
N ASN A 91 12.74 -7.35 -3.15
CA ASN A 91 12.24 -8.63 -3.65
C ASN A 91 11.71 -8.46 -5.09
N PRO A 92 12.32 -9.11 -6.10
CA PRO A 92 11.83 -9.02 -7.49
C PRO A 92 10.46 -9.69 -7.65
N LYS A 93 10.10 -10.62 -6.78
CA LYS A 93 8.80 -11.31 -6.73
C LYS A 93 7.86 -10.69 -5.68
N ARG A 94 8.08 -9.44 -5.28
CA ARG A 94 7.21 -8.74 -4.33
C ARG A 94 5.76 -8.73 -4.84
N ASP A 95 4.83 -8.87 -3.91
CA ASP A 95 3.41 -8.99 -4.20
C ASP A 95 2.63 -8.33 -3.06
N TYR A 96 2.30 -7.06 -3.26
CA TYR A 96 1.64 -6.23 -2.24
C TYR A 96 0.24 -6.75 -1.90
N GLU A 97 -0.45 -7.39 -2.84
CA GLU A 97 -1.77 -7.97 -2.62
C GLU A 97 -1.69 -9.22 -1.74
N LYS A 98 -0.75 -10.14 -2.04
CA LYS A 98 -0.49 -11.29 -1.16
C LYS A 98 -0.10 -10.85 0.23
N SER A 99 0.77 -9.84 0.35
CA SER A 99 1.13 -9.35 1.68
C SER A 99 -0.05 -8.74 2.41
N LEU A 100 -0.89 -7.96 1.74
CA LEU A 100 -2.08 -7.36 2.34
C LEU A 100 -2.99 -8.46 2.92
N ASN A 101 -3.22 -9.51 2.14
CA ASN A 101 -4.02 -10.66 2.57
C ASN A 101 -3.43 -11.38 3.78
N LEU A 102 -2.10 -11.51 3.86
CA LEU A 102 -1.43 -12.10 5.02
C LEU A 102 -1.58 -11.26 6.28
N PHE A 103 -1.43 -9.93 6.18
CA PHE A 103 -1.62 -9.04 7.34
C PHE A 103 -3.09 -9.00 7.78
N LEU A 104 -4.04 -8.99 6.85
CA LEU A 104 -5.48 -9.12 7.17
C LEU A 104 -5.79 -10.46 7.86
N LYS A 105 -5.13 -11.55 7.43
CA LYS A 105 -5.28 -12.86 8.07
C LYS A 105 -4.84 -12.83 9.54
N ILE A 106 -3.77 -12.11 9.88
CA ILE A 106 -3.33 -11.94 11.28
C ILE A 106 -4.42 -11.24 12.09
N LEU A 107 -4.99 -10.15 11.56
CA LEU A 107 -6.05 -9.40 12.26
C LEU A 107 -7.31 -10.22 12.48
N ASN A 108 -7.66 -11.10 11.54
CA ASN A 108 -8.87 -11.91 11.61
C ASN A 108 -8.69 -13.17 12.47
N ASP A 109 -7.61 -13.91 12.24
CA ASP A 109 -7.41 -15.24 12.83
C ASP A 109 -6.62 -15.18 14.15
N TYR A 110 -5.84 -14.11 14.34
CA TYR A 110 -4.94 -13.89 15.48
C TYR A 110 -5.11 -12.49 16.11
N PRO A 111 -6.34 -12.07 16.50
CA PRO A 111 -6.60 -10.72 16.99
C PRO A 111 -5.81 -10.37 18.27
N GLU A 112 -5.54 -11.37 19.13
CA GLU A 112 -4.74 -11.22 20.35
C GLU A 112 -3.22 -11.33 20.12
N SER A 113 -2.78 -11.45 18.86
CA SER A 113 -1.36 -11.48 18.55
C SER A 113 -0.70 -10.16 18.90
N HIS A 114 0.51 -10.23 19.48
CA HIS A 114 1.38 -9.07 19.65
C HIS A 114 1.75 -8.38 18.32
N LEU A 115 1.50 -9.03 17.17
CA LEU A 115 1.73 -8.50 15.82
C LEU A 115 0.49 -7.84 15.21
N ALA A 116 -0.69 -7.90 15.86
CA ALA A 116 -1.92 -7.37 15.29
C ALA A 116 -1.81 -5.86 14.99
N GLU A 117 -1.30 -5.06 15.92
CA GLU A 117 -1.13 -3.62 15.68
C GLU A 117 -0.14 -3.33 14.54
N GLN A 118 0.95 -4.11 14.43
CA GLN A 118 1.90 -3.96 13.33
C GLN A 118 1.28 -4.36 11.98
N ALA A 119 0.50 -5.44 11.95
CA ALA A 119 -0.23 -5.88 10.77
C ALA A 119 -1.23 -4.81 10.30
N LYS A 120 -1.93 -4.17 11.23
CA LYS A 120 -2.85 -3.06 10.94
C LYS A 120 -2.15 -1.85 10.30
N ILE A 121 -0.97 -1.50 10.79
CA ILE A 121 -0.14 -0.44 10.19
C ILE A 121 0.23 -0.81 8.75
N TRP A 122 0.70 -2.03 8.51
CA TRP A 122 1.04 -2.48 7.16
C TRP A 122 -0.16 -2.49 6.20
N VAL A 123 -1.34 -2.89 6.67
CA VAL A 123 -2.59 -2.80 5.90
C VAL A 123 -2.84 -1.36 5.44
N GLY A 124 -2.75 -0.38 6.35
CA GLY A 124 -2.90 1.03 6.01
C GLY A 124 -1.92 1.51 4.93
N VAL A 125 -0.63 1.21 5.12
CA VAL A 125 0.44 1.56 4.16
C VAL A 125 0.20 0.94 2.79
N LEU A 126 -0.21 -0.32 2.72
CA LEU A 126 -0.42 -1.02 1.45
C LEU A 126 -1.64 -0.47 0.69
N LEU A 127 -2.72 -0.16 1.39
CA LEU A 127 -3.91 0.44 0.78
C LEU A 127 -3.64 1.84 0.23
N GLU A 128 -2.94 2.69 0.99
CA GLU A 128 -2.55 4.03 0.56
C GLU A 128 -1.63 4.00 -0.67
N ASN A 129 -0.65 3.10 -0.67
CA ASN A 129 0.24 2.89 -1.82
C ASN A 129 -0.55 2.46 -3.06
N GLN A 130 -1.52 1.53 -2.92
CA GLN A 130 -2.33 1.08 -4.04
C GLN A 130 -3.19 2.20 -4.62
N GLU A 131 -3.79 3.04 -3.77
CA GLU A 131 -4.57 4.19 -4.20
C GLU A 131 -3.69 5.22 -4.94
N THR A 132 -2.49 5.48 -4.42
CA THR A 132 -1.53 6.41 -5.03
C THR A 132 -1.05 5.94 -6.39
N ILE A 133 -0.76 4.65 -6.55
CA ILE A 133 -0.40 4.04 -7.84
C ILE A 133 -1.56 4.21 -8.83
N LYS A 134 -2.80 3.88 -8.43
CA LYS A 134 -3.99 4.04 -9.28
C LYS A 134 -4.20 5.50 -9.72
N LYS A 135 -4.02 6.47 -8.82
CA LYS A 135 -4.11 7.91 -9.15
C LYS A 135 -3.03 8.32 -10.14
N THR A 136 -1.81 7.81 -9.96
CA THR A 136 -0.67 8.13 -10.82
C THR A 136 -0.84 7.56 -12.23
N GLU A 137 -1.34 6.34 -12.38
CA GLU A 137 -1.63 5.78 -13.71
C GLU A 137 -2.74 6.54 -14.42
N LYS A 138 -3.85 6.84 -13.73
CA LYS A 138 -4.93 7.69 -14.29
C LYS A 138 -4.42 9.08 -14.69
N LEU A 139 -3.51 9.64 -13.90
CA LEU A 139 -2.89 10.93 -14.20
C LEU A 139 -2.03 10.86 -15.46
N LYS A 140 -1.21 9.81 -15.62
CA LYS A 140 -0.39 9.60 -16.83
C LYS A 140 -1.27 9.45 -18.07
N GLU A 141 -2.36 8.69 -17.98
CA GLU A 141 -3.32 8.56 -19.07
C GLU A 141 -3.96 9.90 -19.43
N ALA A 142 -4.42 10.66 -18.42
CA ALA A 142 -4.98 11.99 -18.65
C ALA A 142 -3.96 12.93 -19.30
N LEU A 143 -2.71 12.95 -18.82
CA LEU A 143 -1.63 13.75 -19.40
C LEU A 143 -1.38 13.37 -20.87
N LYS A 144 -1.37 12.08 -21.19
CA LYS A 144 -1.21 11.61 -22.57
C LYS A 144 -2.34 12.08 -23.48
N GLU A 145 -3.60 12.02 -23.03
CA GLU A 145 -4.73 12.53 -23.82
C GLU A 145 -4.66 14.05 -23.99
N MET A 146 -4.27 14.78 -22.94
CA MET A 146 -4.08 16.22 -23.03
C MET A 146 -2.97 16.63 -23.98
N GLU A 147 -1.86 15.89 -24.03
CA GLU A 147 -0.80 16.14 -25.01
C GLU A 147 -1.31 15.98 -26.44
N LYS A 148 -2.14 14.96 -26.70
CA LYS A 148 -2.81 14.80 -28.00
C LYS A 148 -3.76 15.97 -28.29
N THR A 149 -4.62 16.35 -27.35
CA THR A 149 -5.53 17.50 -27.53
C THR A 149 -4.75 18.78 -27.81
N LYS A 150 -3.65 19.01 -27.08
CA LYS A 150 -2.76 20.16 -27.30
C LYS A 150 -2.09 20.13 -28.67
N GLN A 151 -1.73 18.95 -29.18
CA GLN A 151 -1.20 18.80 -30.54
C GLN A 151 -2.28 19.09 -31.60
N MET A 152 -3.50 18.59 -31.41
CA MET A 152 -4.63 18.88 -32.31
C MET A 152 -4.99 20.36 -32.33
N LEU A 153 -4.94 21.04 -31.18
CA LEU A 153 -5.13 22.50 -31.07
C LEU A 153 -3.99 23.31 -31.72
N LYS A 154 -2.81 22.71 -31.89
CA LYS A 154 -1.66 23.32 -32.59
C LYS A 154 -1.73 23.14 -34.10
N GLU A 155 -2.58 22.25 -34.64
CA GLU A 155 -2.74 22.11 -36.09
C GLU A 155 -3.57 23.28 -36.65
N PRO A 156 -3.00 24.12 -37.53
CA PRO A 156 -3.57 25.40 -37.89
C PRO A 156 -4.65 25.25 -38.97
N GLY A 157 -5.89 25.06 -38.54
CA GLY A 157 -7.05 25.43 -39.34
C GLY A 157 -7.22 26.95 -39.41
N ARG A 158 -6.36 27.64 -40.20
CA ARG A 158 -6.58 29.01 -40.71
C ARG A 158 -6.66 30.14 -39.65
N ALA A 159 -5.72 30.22 -38.71
CA ALA A 159 -5.43 31.49 -38.06
C ALA A 159 -4.48 32.28 -38.96
N LYS A 160 -5.02 33.17 -39.79
CA LYS A 160 -4.25 34.31 -40.31
C LYS A 160 -3.53 34.92 -39.10
N GLN A 161 -2.22 35.09 -39.17
CA GLN A 161 -1.52 36.00 -38.27
C GLN A 161 -2.29 37.32 -38.26
N PRO A 162 -2.79 37.82 -37.12
CA PRO A 162 -2.85 39.25 -36.96
C PRO A 162 -1.40 39.69 -36.88
N GLU A 163 -0.97 40.40 -37.90
CA GLU A 163 0.23 41.22 -37.89
C GLU A 163 0.36 41.93 -36.53
N ALA A 164 1.60 42.04 -36.08
CA ALA A 164 1.98 42.72 -34.86
C ALA A 164 1.37 44.12 -34.78
N ARG A 165 0.21 44.21 -34.13
CA ARG A 165 -0.27 45.41 -33.47
C ARG A 165 -0.05 45.15 -31.98
N SER A 166 0.59 46.11 -31.32
CA SER A 166 0.85 46.13 -29.88
C SER A 166 -0.48 46.16 -29.10
N GLU A 167 -1.20 45.04 -29.08
CA GLU A 167 -2.34 44.84 -28.19
C GLU A 167 -1.77 44.48 -26.81
N GLU A 168 -2.14 45.28 -25.80
CA GLU A 168 -1.89 44.91 -24.41
C GLU A 168 -2.43 43.50 -24.17
N PRO A 169 -1.70 42.63 -23.44
CA PRO A 169 -2.19 41.30 -23.14
C PRO A 169 -3.55 41.41 -22.46
N GLY A 170 -4.60 40.83 -23.05
CA GLY A 170 -5.91 40.81 -22.42
C GLY A 170 -5.83 40.24 -21.00
N GLU A 171 -6.71 40.69 -20.10
CA GLU A 171 -6.68 40.41 -18.65
C GLU A 171 -6.34 38.95 -18.30
N GLY A 172 -6.92 37.98 -19.00
CA GLY A 172 -6.62 36.56 -18.80
C GLY A 172 -5.17 36.16 -19.09
N ARG A 173 -4.52 36.75 -20.11
CA ARG A 173 -3.10 36.52 -20.41
C ARG A 173 -2.17 37.15 -19.38
N GLU A 174 -2.54 38.28 -18.79
CA GLU A 174 -1.76 38.85 -17.69
C GLU A 174 -1.72 37.91 -16.49
N HIS A 175 -2.86 37.32 -16.14
CA HIS A 175 -2.94 36.33 -15.07
C HIS A 175 -2.06 35.09 -15.35
N ILE A 176 -1.97 34.63 -16.61
CA ILE A 176 -1.04 33.54 -16.99
C ILE A 176 0.41 33.94 -16.73
N ILE A 177 0.83 35.13 -17.18
CA ILE A 177 2.20 35.61 -17.01
C ILE A 177 2.55 35.76 -15.52
N ARG A 178 1.64 36.34 -14.73
CA ARG A 178 1.81 36.47 -13.27
C ARG A 178 1.91 35.10 -12.61
N SER A 179 1.05 34.16 -12.99
CA SER A 179 1.11 32.79 -12.49
C SER A 179 2.45 32.12 -12.76
N GLN A 180 2.97 32.21 -14.00
CA GLN A 180 4.27 31.64 -14.36
C GLN A 180 5.42 32.23 -13.55
N LYS A 181 5.41 33.56 -13.34
CA LYS A 181 6.40 34.23 -12.49
C LYS A 181 6.34 33.72 -11.05
N LEU A 182 5.14 33.53 -10.51
CA LEU A 182 4.94 33.00 -9.16
C LEU A 182 5.43 31.54 -9.06
N LEU A 183 5.21 30.71 -10.08
CA LEU A 183 5.76 29.35 -10.12
C LEU A 183 7.30 29.34 -10.14
N ALA A 184 7.93 30.21 -10.92
CA ALA A 184 9.39 30.34 -10.94
C ALA A 184 9.96 30.76 -9.57
N GLN A 185 9.16 31.43 -8.75
CA GLN A 185 9.49 31.81 -7.37
C GLN A 185 9.14 30.72 -6.34
N GLY A 186 8.57 29.60 -6.78
CA GLY A 186 8.05 28.55 -5.88
C GLY A 186 6.75 28.93 -5.17
N ASN A 187 6.13 30.06 -5.51
CA ASN A 187 4.85 30.48 -4.96
C ASN A 187 3.69 29.81 -5.70
N TYR A 188 3.47 28.52 -5.38
CA TYR A 188 2.40 27.72 -5.98
C TYR A 188 1.00 28.25 -5.65
N GLU A 189 0.77 28.71 -4.43
CA GLU A 189 -0.53 29.21 -3.98
C GLU A 189 -0.94 30.47 -4.76
N GLY A 190 -0.02 31.43 -4.90
CA GLY A 190 -0.24 32.60 -5.74
C GLY A 190 -0.49 32.21 -7.20
N ALA A 191 0.28 31.26 -7.72
CA ALA A 191 0.11 30.77 -9.09
C ALA A 191 -1.25 30.09 -9.32
N LEU A 192 -1.76 29.33 -8.34
CA LEU A 192 -3.11 28.75 -8.36
C LEU A 192 -4.17 29.86 -8.38
N GLY A 193 -4.02 30.87 -7.52
CA GLY A 193 -4.94 32.00 -7.44
C GLY A 193 -5.04 32.78 -8.75
N GLU A 194 -3.91 33.05 -9.41
CA GLU A 194 -3.91 33.73 -10.71
C GLU A 194 -4.62 32.90 -11.80
N ASN A 195 -4.42 31.58 -11.88
CA ASN A 195 -5.16 30.76 -12.85
C ASN A 195 -6.66 30.64 -12.51
N GLN A 196 -7.03 30.63 -11.23
CA GLN A 196 -8.44 30.62 -10.83
C GLN A 196 -9.18 31.88 -11.27
N LYS A 197 -8.54 33.05 -11.21
CA LYS A 197 -9.11 34.31 -11.71
C LYS A 197 -9.49 34.21 -13.18
N ILE A 198 -8.67 33.56 -14.01
CA ILE A 198 -8.97 33.35 -15.44
C ILE A 198 -10.27 32.56 -15.64
N LEU A 199 -10.52 31.54 -14.82
CA LEU A 199 -11.76 30.76 -14.91
C LEU A 199 -13.01 31.59 -14.58
N SER A 200 -12.86 32.62 -13.74
CA SER A 200 -13.94 33.54 -13.35
C SER A 200 -14.21 34.67 -14.33
N LEU A 201 -13.33 34.89 -15.32
CA LEU A 201 -13.53 35.95 -16.31
C LEU A 201 -14.75 35.67 -17.20
N SER A 202 -15.53 36.72 -17.45
CA SER A 202 -16.70 36.66 -18.35
C SER A 202 -16.32 36.72 -19.83
N ASP A 203 -15.11 37.19 -20.18
CA ASP A 203 -14.65 37.30 -21.57
C ASP A 203 -14.57 35.89 -22.22
N PRO A 204 -15.34 35.61 -23.29
CA PRO A 204 -15.27 34.35 -24.01
C PRO A 204 -13.89 34.06 -24.62
N ARG A 205 -13.06 35.08 -24.84
CA ARG A 205 -11.69 34.95 -25.36
C ARG A 205 -10.66 34.68 -24.26
N SER A 206 -11.07 34.63 -23.00
CA SER A 206 -10.17 34.32 -21.89
C SER A 206 -9.57 32.91 -22.06
N PRO A 207 -8.28 32.71 -21.76
CA PRO A 207 -7.59 31.44 -21.97
C PRO A 207 -7.93 30.42 -20.87
N LYS A 208 -9.22 30.10 -20.71
CA LYS A 208 -9.72 29.20 -19.65
C LYS A 208 -9.13 27.80 -19.75
N ASP A 209 -8.93 27.31 -20.97
CA ASP A 209 -8.35 25.99 -21.20
C ASP A 209 -6.88 25.95 -20.73
N GLU A 210 -6.12 27.00 -21.02
CA GLU A 210 -4.74 27.13 -20.55
C GLU A 210 -4.69 27.23 -19.02
N ALA A 211 -5.63 27.96 -18.41
CA ALA A 211 -5.74 28.05 -16.97
C ALA A 211 -6.07 26.70 -16.30
N LEU A 212 -6.98 25.92 -16.87
CA LEU A 212 -7.28 24.55 -16.39
C LEU A 212 -6.05 23.65 -16.50
N LEU A 213 -5.28 23.75 -17.58
CA LEU A 213 -4.07 22.96 -17.80
C LEU A 213 -3.02 23.32 -16.75
N ASN A 214 -2.79 24.62 -16.54
CA ASN A 214 -1.86 25.11 -15.53
C ASN A 214 -2.29 24.66 -14.12
N LEU A 215 -3.55 24.78 -13.75
CA LEU A 215 -4.04 24.31 -12.44
C LEU A 215 -3.77 22.81 -12.24
N GLY A 216 -4.08 21.99 -13.23
CA GLY A 216 -3.81 20.56 -13.19
C GLY A 216 -2.33 20.26 -13.01
N LEU A 217 -1.44 20.94 -13.74
CA LEU A 217 0.02 20.78 -13.64
C LEU A 217 0.56 21.27 -12.28
N ILE A 218 0.07 22.38 -11.76
CA ILE A 218 0.50 22.93 -10.46
C ILE A 218 0.14 21.97 -9.32
N TYR A 219 -1.07 21.40 -9.33
CA TYR A 219 -1.46 20.38 -8.35
C TYR A 219 -0.68 19.06 -8.48
N ALA A 220 -0.16 18.73 -9.67
CA ALA A 220 0.69 17.55 -9.86
C ALA A 220 2.16 17.79 -9.46
N HIS A 221 2.61 19.04 -9.39
CA HIS A 221 4.02 19.40 -9.24
C HIS A 221 4.63 18.86 -7.94
N PHE A 222 5.76 18.14 -8.03
CA PHE A 222 6.41 17.50 -6.88
C PHE A 222 6.83 18.49 -5.79
N GLY A 223 7.28 19.69 -6.19
CA GLY A 223 7.69 20.74 -5.25
C GLY A 223 6.53 21.51 -4.62
N ASN A 224 5.27 21.26 -5.01
CA ASN A 224 4.11 21.94 -4.43
C ASN A 224 3.74 21.31 -3.07
N PRO A 225 3.78 22.05 -1.96
CA PRO A 225 3.38 21.54 -0.64
C PRO A 225 1.92 21.09 -0.58
N GLN A 226 1.07 21.65 -1.46
CA GLN A 226 -0.35 21.31 -1.59
C GLN A 226 -0.59 20.34 -2.77
N ARG A 227 0.42 19.56 -3.17
CA ARG A 227 0.31 18.57 -4.25
C ARG A 227 -0.86 17.62 -3.98
N ASP A 228 -1.74 17.50 -4.97
CA ASP A 228 -2.96 16.70 -4.90
C ASP A 228 -3.26 16.12 -6.29
N LEU A 229 -2.95 14.84 -6.49
CA LEU A 229 -3.17 14.16 -7.76
C LEU A 229 -4.67 14.01 -8.10
N GLY A 230 -5.54 14.02 -7.09
CA GLY A 230 -6.98 13.97 -7.28
C GLY A 230 -7.51 15.26 -7.90
N LYS A 231 -7.13 16.41 -7.33
CA LYS A 231 -7.46 17.73 -7.90
C LYS A 231 -6.83 17.91 -9.28
N SER A 232 -5.57 17.50 -9.44
CA SER A 232 -4.91 17.54 -10.75
C SER A 232 -5.72 16.81 -11.83
N LEU A 233 -6.14 15.57 -11.54
CA LEU A 233 -6.96 14.77 -12.45
C LEU A 233 -8.32 15.41 -12.74
N GLU A 234 -8.94 16.09 -11.77
CA GLU A 234 -10.19 16.82 -11.97
C GLU A 234 -10.05 17.93 -13.01
N PHE A 235 -9.01 18.76 -12.92
CA PHE A 235 -8.75 19.83 -13.88
C PHE A 235 -8.46 19.29 -15.28
N PHE A 236 -7.67 18.22 -15.39
CA PHE A 236 -7.41 17.57 -16.67
C PHE A 236 -8.66 16.98 -17.31
N LYS A 237 -9.56 16.37 -16.52
CA LYS A 237 -10.85 15.87 -17.03
C LYS A 237 -11.75 16.98 -17.55
N ARG A 238 -11.71 18.17 -16.94
CA ARG A 238 -12.50 19.33 -17.40
C ARG A 238 -12.04 19.85 -18.77
N LEU A 239 -10.79 19.56 -19.17
CA LEU A 239 -10.25 19.93 -20.48
C LEU A 239 -10.58 18.95 -21.60
N ILE A 240 -10.97 17.73 -21.26
CA ILE A 240 -11.26 16.67 -22.24
C ILE A 240 -12.76 16.65 -22.59
N LYS A 241 -13.61 17.28 -21.77
CA LYS A 241 -15.06 17.38 -21.99
C LYS A 241 -15.40 18.54 -22.91
#